data_AF-A0A7V4QX22-F1
#
_entry.id   AF-A0A7V4QX22-F1
#
_cell.length_a   1.000
_cell.length_b   1.000
_cell.length_c   1.000
_cell.angle_alpha   90.00
_cell.angle_beta   90.00
_cell.angle_gamma   90.00
#
_symmetry.space_group_name_H-M   'P 1'
#
loop_
_entity.id
_entity.type
_entity.pdbx_description
1 polymer ?
#
loop_
_entity_poly.entity_id
_entity_poly.type
_entity_poly.pdbx_seq_one_letter_code
_entity_poly.pdbx_strand_id
1 'polypeptide(L)'
;MKVGRVILCFIFFFSFISSLVLLNNTFDIEIFCGLSGVKMEDYNKYIDVANDKNKDLNVNTGLKKIEKGITPEINFNYNIKTPFMIIGLYLKNQFLIIFDSSTVAEWGSGRSAQVIDADFNVFYSGLGCRLSIANNEPPYLTGFIGVDGGICYYFWNNMYEATYQETGGNIYEVRKNWSTMIPGMNIEAGINWMFNETIGFGLKGGYRLATGNVNVKINNINGWTGPTASEDVVDYSGFFGLAGLIIKFNIQSEADKEGQINKNSKFPGLSEWIYKEAKSLYEEGLYKQAKEKILEAEKIAGDNELIIKLKEQIDNKLSSENTVEKISRLLKQADDYRYKRKYKNARKLYKEVISIDTENKQARFYLDEFDNKAKEEYNKAVELVNQGKLKKSLKSVELAIEYGMEKEAEDLKNEIENKLNKSNKKNTLYNEGVDKYRKGEYEEAINKWQEVLIIDPEDKEAKKNIDKAMEKIKEMNKEEERIITKNIEEAKNFYNIGNFDGALKKCEFVLRLKPENDECKKMIEEIKKIQEQNKVEVIEKR
;
A
#
# COMPACT_ATOMS: atom_id res chain seq x y z
N MET A 1 32.06 28.05 38.71
CA MET A 1 32.28 26.80 39.49
C MET A 1 31.27 26.72 40.65
N LYS A 2 29.97 26.54 40.36
CA LYS A 2 28.90 26.56 41.39
C LYS A 2 27.75 25.56 41.09
N VAL A 3 28.03 24.51 40.32
CA VAL A 3 27.11 23.37 40.09
C VAL A 3 27.57 22.11 40.87
N GLY A 4 28.82 22.09 41.34
CA GLY A 4 29.46 20.89 41.88
C GLY A 4 29.27 20.61 43.38
N ARG A 5 28.29 21.21 44.07
CA ARG A 5 28.12 21.01 45.53
C ARG A 5 26.73 20.58 45.99
N VAL A 6 25.77 20.40 45.07
CA VAL A 6 24.45 19.79 45.36
C VAL A 6 24.55 18.24 45.35
N ILE A 7 25.64 17.69 44.81
CA ILE A 7 25.82 16.24 44.55
C ILE A 7 25.90 15.40 45.85
N LEU A 8 26.28 15.95 47.00
CA LEU A 8 26.50 15.16 48.22
C LEU A 8 25.21 14.66 48.88
N CYS A 9 24.08 15.37 48.76
CA CYS A 9 22.80 14.91 49.31
C CYS A 9 22.13 13.82 48.46
N PHE A 10 22.47 13.72 47.16
CA PHE A 10 21.92 12.71 46.25
C PHE A 10 22.44 11.29 46.52
N ILE A 11 23.66 11.15 47.06
CA ILE A 11 24.33 9.85 47.24
C ILE A 11 23.75 9.08 48.44
N PHE A 12 23.37 9.76 49.52
CA PHE A 12 22.85 9.12 50.73
C PHE A 12 21.42 8.56 50.57
N PHE A 13 20.58 9.21 49.78
CA PHE A 13 19.21 8.73 49.54
C PHE A 13 19.19 7.42 48.74
N PHE A 14 20.11 7.26 47.78
CA PHE A 14 20.28 6.02 47.03
C PHE A 14 20.77 4.85 47.90
N SER A 15 21.63 5.08 48.89
CA SER A 15 22.12 4.01 49.78
C SER A 15 21.06 3.49 50.77
N PHE A 16 20.07 4.30 51.11
CA PHE A 16 19.02 3.92 52.07
C PHE A 16 17.90 3.10 51.40
N ILE A 17 17.64 3.35 50.11
CA ILE A 17 16.62 2.63 49.33
C ILE A 17 17.10 1.22 48.94
N SER A 18 18.40 1.01 48.74
CA SER A 18 18.94 -0.32 48.43
C SER A 18 18.74 -1.37 49.53
N SER A 19 18.44 -0.96 50.77
CA SER A 19 18.20 -1.88 51.89
C SER A 19 16.74 -2.27 52.11
N LEU A 20 15.77 -1.63 51.46
CA LEU A 20 14.34 -2.01 51.52
C LEU A 20 13.93 -2.67 50.20
N VAL A 21 14.29 -3.94 50.02
CA VAL A 21 13.82 -4.75 48.89
C VAL A 21 12.64 -5.60 49.37
N LEU A 22 11.42 -5.13 49.08
CA LEU A 22 10.20 -5.93 49.14
C LEU A 22 9.62 -6.02 47.72
N LEU A 23 9.03 -7.18 47.40
CA LEU A 23 8.45 -7.48 46.09
C LEU A 23 7.39 -6.44 45.68
N ASN A 24 7.37 -6.08 44.39
CA ASN A 24 6.38 -5.22 43.71
C ASN A 24 6.41 -3.69 43.96
N ASN A 25 7.48 -3.16 44.55
CA ASN A 25 7.65 -1.71 44.74
C ASN A 25 8.16 -1.01 43.47
N THR A 26 7.85 0.28 43.34
CA THR A 26 8.25 1.09 42.16
C THR A 26 8.94 2.36 42.60
N PHE A 27 9.94 2.78 41.82
CA PHE A 27 10.65 4.04 42.05
C PHE A 27 10.30 5.02 40.95
N ASP A 28 9.77 6.19 41.30
CA ASP A 28 9.40 7.22 40.34
C ASP A 28 10.27 8.46 40.51
N ILE A 29 10.71 9.03 39.40
CA ILE A 29 11.25 10.38 39.33
C ILE A 29 10.16 11.27 38.76
N GLU A 30 9.80 12.33 39.48
CA GLU A 30 8.82 13.30 39.01
C GLU A 30 9.49 14.65 38.82
N ILE A 31 9.24 15.29 37.68
CA ILE A 31 9.78 16.60 37.33
C ILE A 31 8.60 17.52 37.07
N PHE A 32 8.39 18.47 37.97
CA PHE A 32 7.28 19.42 37.94
C PHE A 32 7.79 20.85 37.76
N CYS A 33 6.95 21.71 37.18
CA CYS A 33 7.16 23.15 37.17
C CYS A 33 5.79 23.86 37.14
N GLY A 34 5.73 25.07 37.67
CA GLY A 34 4.50 25.85 37.64
C GLY A 34 4.59 27.07 38.53
N LEU A 35 3.43 27.65 38.80
CA LEU A 35 3.30 28.89 39.54
C LEU A 35 3.26 28.62 41.04
N SER A 36 3.88 29.51 41.80
CA SER A 36 3.90 29.46 43.26
C SER A 36 3.74 30.85 43.83
N GLY A 37 2.73 31.01 44.69
CA GLY A 37 2.54 32.19 45.50
C GLY A 37 3.51 32.23 46.67
N VAL A 38 3.83 33.44 47.10
CA VAL A 38 4.58 33.73 48.32
C VAL A 38 3.95 34.92 49.02
N LYS A 39 4.01 34.94 50.35
CA LYS A 39 3.41 36.01 51.14
C LYS A 39 4.31 37.22 51.31
N MET A 40 5.58 36.97 51.68
CA MET A 40 6.58 38.00 51.99
C MET A 40 6.01 39.16 52.81
N GLU A 41 5.22 38.86 53.86
CA GLU A 41 4.32 39.85 54.48
C GLU A 41 5.07 41.11 54.95
N ASP A 42 6.19 40.95 55.63
CA ASP A 42 6.94 42.08 56.19
C ASP A 42 7.67 42.89 55.12
N TYR A 43 8.22 42.23 54.10
CA TYR A 43 8.76 42.92 52.93
C TYR A 43 7.67 43.70 52.19
N ASN A 44 6.52 43.08 51.94
CA ASN A 44 5.42 43.72 51.21
C ASN A 44 4.84 44.92 52.00
N LYS A 45 4.77 44.85 53.33
CA LYS A 45 4.43 46.00 54.19
C LYS A 45 5.48 47.11 54.09
N TYR A 46 6.77 46.76 54.07
CA TYR A 46 7.84 47.75 53.87
C TYR A 46 7.69 48.46 52.52
N ILE A 47 7.40 47.71 51.45
CA ILE A 47 7.16 48.28 50.12
C ILE A 47 5.93 49.19 50.08
N ASP A 48 4.85 48.84 50.79
CA ASP A 48 3.68 49.72 50.91
C ASP A 48 4.05 51.06 51.55
N VAL A 49 4.72 51.03 52.70
CA VAL A 49 5.16 52.25 53.41
C VAL A 49 6.13 53.08 52.55
N ALA A 50 7.05 52.43 51.83
CA ALA A 50 7.98 53.10 50.93
C ALA A 50 7.28 53.77 49.75
N ASN A 51 6.30 53.09 49.12
CA ASN A 51 5.51 53.65 48.05
C ASN A 51 4.64 54.83 48.51
N ASP A 52 4.00 54.74 49.68
CA ASP A 52 3.22 55.85 50.26
C ASP A 52 4.10 57.09 50.48
N LYS A 53 5.31 56.90 51.02
CA LYS A 53 6.26 58.00 51.22
C LYS A 53 6.79 58.56 49.89
N ASN A 54 7.02 57.71 48.90
CA ASN A 54 7.43 58.13 47.55
C ASN A 54 6.36 58.99 46.89
N LYS A 55 5.08 58.65 47.09
CA LYS A 55 3.94 59.45 46.61
C LYS A 55 3.93 60.86 47.20
N ASP A 56 4.16 61.00 48.50
CA ASP A 56 4.25 62.30 49.17
C ASP A 56 5.42 63.17 48.63
N LEU A 57 6.45 62.54 48.08
CA LEU A 57 7.64 63.18 47.50
C LEU A 57 7.56 63.39 45.98
N ASN A 58 6.41 63.13 45.34
CA ASN A 58 6.24 63.13 43.88
C ASN A 58 7.24 62.21 43.13
N VAL A 59 7.68 61.14 43.78
CA VAL A 59 8.41 60.03 43.17
C VAL A 59 7.40 59.05 42.58
N ASN A 60 7.64 58.58 41.36
CA ASN A 60 6.78 57.58 40.73
C ASN A 60 6.78 56.29 41.58
N THR A 61 5.59 55.89 42.03
CA THR A 61 5.38 54.68 42.84
C THR A 61 5.48 53.45 41.93
N GLY A 62 6.65 52.81 41.94
CA GLY A 62 6.95 51.65 41.10
C GLY A 62 7.54 50.46 41.86
N LEU A 63 7.73 50.57 43.19
CA LEU A 63 8.28 49.47 43.97
C LEU A 63 7.28 48.31 43.99
N LYS A 64 7.77 47.13 43.64
CA LYS A 64 6.93 45.96 43.45
C LYS A 64 6.88 45.09 44.69
N LYS A 65 5.68 44.61 44.99
CA LYS A 65 5.46 43.54 45.96
C LYS A 65 5.92 42.21 45.40
N ILE A 66 6.34 41.32 46.29
CA ILE A 66 6.69 39.95 45.99
C ILE A 66 5.53 39.06 46.41
N GLU A 67 4.80 38.55 45.43
CA GLU A 67 3.59 37.73 45.69
C GLU A 67 3.62 36.39 44.95
N LYS A 68 4.55 36.22 44.00
CA LYS A 68 4.56 35.09 43.07
C LYS A 68 5.96 34.74 42.57
N GLY A 69 6.07 33.53 42.06
CA GLY A 69 7.24 32.98 41.42
C GLY A 69 6.90 31.73 40.61
N ILE A 70 7.95 31.05 40.14
CA ILE A 70 7.87 29.73 39.54
C ILE A 70 8.66 28.73 40.37
N THR A 71 8.20 27.48 40.38
CA THR A 71 8.84 26.42 41.17
C THR A 71 9.09 25.19 40.31
N PRO A 72 10.26 25.07 39.65
CA PRO A 72 10.77 23.78 39.24
C PRO A 72 10.99 22.86 40.44
N GLU A 73 10.62 21.59 40.27
CA GLU A 73 10.61 20.58 41.32
C GLU A 73 11.05 19.23 40.78
N ILE A 74 11.87 18.52 41.55
CA ILE A 74 12.23 17.12 41.29
C ILE A 74 11.94 16.29 42.54
N ASN A 75 11.12 15.26 42.39
CA ASN A 75 10.82 14.31 43.45
C ASN A 75 11.37 12.92 43.14
N PHE A 76 11.87 12.26 44.17
CA PHE A 76 12.18 10.83 44.14
C PHE A 76 11.17 10.12 45.03
N ASN A 77 10.29 9.34 44.41
CA ASN A 77 9.22 8.63 45.10
C ASN A 77 9.55 7.14 45.14
N TYR A 78 9.48 6.54 46.31
CA TYR A 78 9.47 5.10 46.50
C TYR A 78 8.05 4.66 46.86
N ASN A 79 7.39 3.91 45.99
CA ASN A 79 6.00 3.52 46.16
C ASN A 79 5.89 2.07 46.62
N ILE A 80 5.22 1.89 47.76
CA ILE A 80 4.86 0.61 48.35
C ILE A 80 3.43 0.29 47.93
N LYS A 81 3.25 -0.78 47.14
CA LYS A 81 1.92 -1.20 46.67
C LYS A 81 1.24 -2.07 47.73
N THR A 82 0.02 -1.72 48.09
CA THR A 82 -0.90 -2.57 48.89
C THR A 82 -2.15 -2.87 48.06
N PRO A 83 -2.99 -3.86 48.43
CA PRO A 83 -4.17 -4.24 47.64
C PRO A 83 -5.18 -3.10 47.39
N PHE A 84 -5.24 -2.11 48.28
CA PHE A 84 -6.25 -1.04 48.23
C PHE A 84 -5.68 0.35 47.96
N MET A 85 -4.38 0.55 48.22
CA MET A 85 -3.74 1.87 48.18
C MET A 85 -2.25 1.75 47.89
N ILE A 86 -1.67 2.84 47.39
CA ILE A 86 -0.23 2.97 47.20
C ILE A 86 0.28 3.99 48.22
N ILE A 87 1.27 3.58 49.01
CA ILE A 87 1.94 4.46 49.98
C ILE A 87 3.28 4.86 49.37
N GLY A 88 3.44 6.14 49.04
CA GLY A 88 4.69 6.69 48.53
C GLY A 88 5.49 7.38 49.63
N LEU A 89 6.77 7.05 49.77
CA LEU A 89 7.74 7.85 50.52
C LEU A 89 8.52 8.69 49.52
N TYR A 90 8.63 9.99 49.73
CA TYR A 90 9.26 10.87 48.74
C TYR A 90 10.25 11.87 49.30
N LEU A 91 11.32 12.10 48.55
CA LEU A 91 12.23 13.22 48.73
C LEU A 91 11.89 14.28 47.70
N LYS A 92 11.39 15.42 48.20
CA LYS A 92 11.01 16.58 47.40
C LYS A 92 12.13 17.59 47.36
N ASN A 93 12.41 18.10 46.16
CA ASN A 93 13.38 19.16 45.94
C ASN A 93 12.76 20.24 45.06
N GLN A 94 12.47 21.39 45.64
CA GLN A 94 11.83 22.52 44.96
C GLN A 94 12.79 23.70 44.93
N PHE A 95 12.94 24.34 43.76
CA PHE A 95 13.65 25.60 43.66
C PHE A 95 12.67 26.71 43.33
N LEU A 96 12.43 27.60 44.28
CA LEU A 96 11.48 28.69 44.15
C LEU A 96 12.20 29.91 43.56
N ILE A 97 11.83 30.27 42.34
CA ILE A 97 12.34 31.44 41.63
C ILE A 97 11.34 32.57 41.78
N ILE A 98 11.74 33.64 42.46
CA ILE A 98 10.88 34.76 42.82
C ILE A 98 10.86 35.80 41.70
N PHE A 99 9.67 36.30 41.37
CA PHE A 99 9.51 37.40 40.43
C PHE A 99 9.48 38.75 41.14
N ASP A 100 9.72 39.81 40.37
CA ASP A 100 9.59 41.20 40.82
C ASP A 100 10.49 41.55 42.03
N SER A 101 11.59 40.82 42.22
CA SER A 101 12.58 41.05 43.28
C SER A 101 13.50 42.24 43.02
N SER A 102 13.44 42.82 41.81
CA SER A 102 14.19 44.00 41.41
C SER A 102 13.24 45.08 40.89
N THR A 103 13.36 46.28 41.46
CA THR A 103 12.48 47.42 41.17
C THR A 103 13.22 48.75 41.32
N VAL A 104 12.76 49.75 40.56
CA VAL A 104 13.29 51.12 40.59
C VAL A 104 12.11 52.09 40.67
N ALA A 105 12.17 53.00 41.64
CA ALA A 105 11.31 54.18 41.71
C ALA A 105 12.08 55.38 41.16
N GLU A 106 11.40 56.28 40.44
CA GLU A 106 12.05 57.39 39.72
C GLU A 106 11.44 58.74 40.12
N TRP A 107 12.29 59.76 40.20
CA TRP A 107 11.84 61.15 40.29
C TRP A 107 11.08 61.54 39.02
N GLY A 108 10.28 62.62 39.07
CA GLY A 108 9.62 63.18 37.88
C GLY A 108 10.58 63.57 36.75
N SER A 109 11.86 63.78 37.06
CA SER A 109 12.94 64.01 36.10
C SER A 109 13.43 62.75 35.35
N GLY A 110 12.95 61.56 35.71
CA GLY A 110 13.38 60.27 35.15
C GLY A 110 14.68 59.71 35.77
N ARG A 111 15.22 60.36 36.81
CA ARG A 111 16.37 59.84 37.58
C ARG A 111 15.90 58.84 38.63
N SER A 112 16.66 57.78 38.86
CA SER A 112 16.36 56.82 39.93
C SER A 112 16.32 57.51 41.29
N ALA A 113 15.21 57.37 42.01
CA ALA A 113 15.05 57.81 43.38
C ALA A 113 15.38 56.70 44.37
N GLN A 114 14.90 55.48 44.09
CA GLN A 114 15.17 54.29 44.89
C GLN A 114 15.38 53.09 43.99
N VAL A 115 16.39 52.28 44.30
CA VAL A 115 16.73 51.05 43.58
C VAL A 115 16.76 49.92 44.60
N ILE A 116 16.01 48.87 44.32
CA ILE A 116 16.07 47.59 45.01
C ILE A 116 16.37 46.54 43.97
N ASP A 117 17.45 45.78 44.15
CA ASP A 117 17.78 44.64 43.30
C ASP A 117 18.15 43.46 44.19
N ALA A 118 17.24 42.49 44.31
CA ALA A 118 17.35 41.39 45.26
C ALA A 118 17.24 40.02 44.59
N ASP A 119 17.95 39.04 45.14
CA ASP A 119 17.76 37.62 44.87
C ASP A 119 17.05 36.96 46.07
N PHE A 120 15.74 36.73 45.94
CA PHE A 120 14.93 36.04 46.95
C PHE A 120 14.71 34.56 46.64
N ASN A 121 15.44 33.98 45.68
CA ASN A 121 15.29 32.59 45.31
C ASN A 121 15.65 31.67 46.49
N VAL A 122 14.91 30.58 46.66
CA VAL A 122 15.11 29.66 47.79
C VAL A 122 14.98 28.21 47.36
N PHE A 123 15.82 27.34 47.89
CA PHE A 123 15.73 25.90 47.67
C PHE A 123 15.06 25.24 48.87
N TYR A 124 14.04 24.43 48.62
CA TYR A 124 13.39 23.59 49.61
C TYR A 124 13.75 22.12 49.37
N SER A 125 14.17 21.42 50.42
CA SER A 125 14.32 19.97 50.42
C SER A 125 13.55 19.38 51.59
N GLY A 126 12.69 18.39 51.31
CA GLY A 126 11.81 17.81 52.32
C GLY A 126 11.56 16.33 52.10
N LEU A 127 11.29 15.62 53.18
CA LEU A 127 10.87 14.22 53.17
C LEU A 127 9.38 14.16 53.49
N GLY A 128 8.65 13.36 52.72
CA GLY A 128 7.21 13.24 52.85
C GLY A 128 6.67 11.86 52.61
N CYS A 129 5.39 11.73 52.89
CA CYS A 129 4.60 10.56 52.53
C CYS A 129 3.38 11.00 51.71
N ARG A 130 2.98 10.13 50.78
CA ARG A 130 1.77 10.31 49.97
C ARG A 130 0.94 9.04 49.97
N LEU A 131 -0.37 9.23 49.88
CA LEU A 131 -1.35 8.18 49.69
C LEU A 131 -1.97 8.35 48.31
N SER A 132 -1.94 7.28 47.53
CA SER A 132 -2.51 7.26 46.18
C SER A 132 -3.52 6.13 46.02
N ILE A 133 -4.54 6.35 45.19
CA ILE A 133 -5.56 5.35 44.88
C ILE A 133 -4.94 4.25 43.99
N ALA A 134 -5.12 2.98 44.35
CA ALA A 134 -4.61 1.86 43.57
C ALA A 134 -5.44 1.68 42.28
N ASN A 135 -4.77 1.72 41.13
CA ASN A 135 -5.37 1.38 39.84
C ASN A 135 -4.33 0.64 38.99
N ASN A 136 -4.70 -0.50 38.39
CA ASN A 136 -3.75 -1.54 38.02
C ASN A 136 -3.51 -1.72 36.51
N GLU A 137 -4.18 -0.98 35.62
CA GLU A 137 -4.01 -1.16 34.16
C GLU A 137 -3.90 0.16 33.38
N PRO A 138 -2.81 0.40 32.61
CA PRO A 138 -2.64 1.62 31.83
C PRO A 138 -3.51 1.65 30.56
N PRO A 139 -4.05 2.82 30.15
CA PRO A 139 -3.87 4.14 30.78
C PRO A 139 -4.71 4.28 32.05
N TYR A 140 -4.06 4.57 33.18
CA TYR A 140 -4.73 4.80 34.45
C TYR A 140 -4.51 6.22 34.94
N LEU A 141 -5.53 6.70 35.64
CA LEU A 141 -5.55 7.96 36.37
C LEU A 141 -5.45 7.65 37.87
N THR A 142 -4.46 8.23 38.55
CA THR A 142 -4.23 8.03 39.98
C THR A 142 -4.29 9.35 40.71
N GLY A 143 -5.29 9.52 41.58
CA GLY A 143 -5.32 10.63 42.53
C GLY A 143 -4.42 10.37 43.74
N PHE A 144 -3.81 11.41 44.30
CA PHE A 144 -2.99 11.34 45.51
C PHE A 144 -3.17 12.55 46.43
N ILE A 145 -2.86 12.33 47.71
CA ILE A 145 -2.65 13.37 48.72
C ILE A 145 -1.29 13.15 49.39
N GLY A 146 -0.57 14.21 49.71
CA GLY A 146 0.77 14.15 50.27
C GLY A 146 1.04 15.23 51.31
N VAL A 147 1.93 14.91 52.24
CA VAL A 147 2.47 15.86 53.20
C VAL A 147 3.98 15.65 53.32
N ASP A 148 4.73 16.73 53.41
CA ASP A 148 6.17 16.69 53.62
C ASP A 148 6.63 17.79 54.58
N GLY A 149 7.75 17.51 55.25
CA GLY A 149 8.45 18.45 56.11
C GLY A 149 9.93 18.50 55.74
N GLY A 150 10.52 19.69 55.83
CA GLY A 150 11.84 19.94 55.32
C GLY A 150 12.40 21.29 55.72
N ILE A 151 13.39 21.72 54.96
CA ILE A 151 14.09 22.99 55.18
C ILE A 151 14.15 23.79 53.88
N CYS A 152 13.91 25.09 53.99
CA CYS A 152 14.22 26.09 52.99
C CYS A 152 15.61 26.66 53.30
N TYR A 153 16.51 26.71 52.32
CA TYR A 153 17.85 27.23 52.50
C TYR A 153 18.30 28.09 51.32
N TYR A 154 19.13 29.09 51.63
CA TYR A 154 19.56 30.14 50.70
C TYR A 154 20.98 29.89 50.20
N PHE A 155 21.26 30.27 48.95
CA PHE A 155 22.59 30.16 48.37
C PHE A 155 23.12 31.53 47.97
N TRP A 156 23.80 32.19 48.91
CA TRP A 156 24.48 33.48 48.67
C TRP A 156 23.53 34.56 48.12
N ASN A 157 22.30 34.58 48.63
CA ASN A 157 21.34 35.61 48.29
C ASN A 157 21.89 36.98 48.71
N ASN A 158 21.69 37.94 47.82
CA ASN A 158 22.10 39.31 48.04
C ASN A 158 20.96 40.26 47.68
N MET A 159 21.00 41.43 48.29
CA MET A 159 20.13 42.54 47.93
C MET A 159 20.98 43.79 47.88
N TYR A 160 20.91 44.47 46.75
CA TYR A 160 21.41 45.82 46.57
C TYR A 160 20.27 46.80 46.80
N GLU A 161 20.51 47.80 47.63
CA GLU A 161 19.54 48.84 47.92
C GLU A 161 20.25 50.21 47.89
N ALA A 162 19.70 51.14 47.13
CA ALA A 162 20.22 52.49 47.02
C ALA A 162 19.10 53.53 46.95
N THR A 163 19.36 54.71 47.51
CA THR A 163 18.46 55.86 47.42
C THR A 163 19.26 57.09 46.99
N TYR A 164 18.71 57.88 46.08
CA TYR A 164 19.36 59.03 45.46
C TYR A 164 18.48 60.28 45.57
N GLN A 165 19.14 61.44 45.68
CA GLN A 165 18.51 62.74 45.56
C GLN A 165 18.10 63.01 44.11
N GLU A 166 17.14 63.91 43.88
CA GLU A 166 16.75 64.32 42.52
C GLU A 166 17.93 64.92 41.71
N THR A 167 18.90 65.53 42.41
CA THR A 167 20.14 66.05 41.83
C THR A 167 21.08 64.96 41.31
N GLY A 168 20.87 63.69 41.70
CA GLY A 168 21.70 62.52 41.37
C GLY A 168 22.73 62.16 42.45
N GLY A 169 22.79 62.90 43.56
CA GLY A 169 23.68 62.56 44.68
C GLY A 169 23.18 61.36 45.48
N ASN A 170 24.09 60.48 45.92
CA ASN A 170 23.75 59.32 46.74
C ASN A 170 23.30 59.76 48.14
N ILE A 171 22.14 59.27 48.60
CA ILE A 171 21.73 59.37 50.01
C ILE A 171 22.34 58.21 50.79
N TYR A 172 22.07 56.99 50.35
CA TYR A 172 22.76 55.79 50.85
C TYR A 172 22.77 54.68 49.81
N GLU A 173 23.72 53.77 50.00
CA GLU A 173 23.91 52.58 49.18
C GLU A 173 24.41 51.43 50.07
N VAL A 174 23.70 50.31 50.05
CA VAL A 174 24.02 49.14 50.88
C VAL A 174 23.91 47.85 50.09
N ARG A 175 24.69 46.85 50.50
CA ARG A 175 24.55 45.46 50.05
C ARG A 175 24.25 44.55 51.23
N LYS A 176 23.06 43.96 51.23
CA LYS A 176 22.60 42.99 52.20
C LYS A 176 22.90 41.56 51.71
N ASN A 177 23.31 40.67 52.61
CA ASN A 177 23.54 39.26 52.30
C ASN A 177 23.02 38.40 53.45
N TRP A 178 22.41 37.27 53.15
CA TRP A 178 21.95 36.31 54.14
C TRP A 178 22.18 34.87 53.67
N SER A 179 22.47 34.01 54.64
CA SER A 179 22.68 32.56 54.45
C SER A 179 22.11 31.85 55.67
N THR A 180 20.83 31.51 55.61
CA THR A 180 20.08 30.91 56.72
C THR A 180 19.34 29.66 56.26
N MET A 181 18.69 28.97 57.20
CA MET A 181 17.79 27.86 56.90
C MET A 181 16.54 28.05 57.74
N ILE A 182 15.37 27.91 57.14
CA ILE A 182 14.09 27.99 57.85
C ILE A 182 13.33 26.67 57.67
N PRO A 183 12.55 26.23 58.67
CA PRO A 183 11.70 25.06 58.51
C PRO A 183 10.64 25.32 57.44
N GLY A 184 10.29 24.28 56.70
CA GLY A 184 9.20 24.30 55.73
C GLY A 184 8.38 23.03 55.78
N MET A 185 7.12 23.12 55.40
CA MET A 185 6.26 21.97 55.17
C MET A 185 5.32 22.25 54.01
N ASN A 186 4.87 21.19 53.34
CA ASN A 186 3.85 21.29 52.31
C ASN A 186 2.73 20.27 52.55
N ILE A 187 1.51 20.69 52.22
CA ILE A 187 0.40 19.78 51.97
C ILE A 187 0.03 19.88 50.49
N GLU A 188 -0.13 18.75 49.82
CA GLU A 188 -0.42 18.70 48.39
C GLU A 188 -1.43 17.63 48.02
N ALA A 189 -2.13 17.85 46.92
CA ALA A 189 -2.98 16.87 46.28
C ALA A 189 -2.80 16.97 44.77
N GLY A 190 -2.98 15.85 44.06
CA GLY A 190 -2.78 15.83 42.63
C GLY A 190 -3.34 14.60 41.95
N ILE A 191 -3.18 14.58 40.63
CA ILE A 191 -3.62 13.53 39.73
C ILE A 191 -2.47 13.21 38.78
N ASN A 192 -2.15 11.92 38.68
CA ASN A 192 -1.15 11.38 37.78
C ASN A 192 -1.86 10.58 36.67
N TRP A 193 -1.60 10.94 35.42
CA TRP A 193 -2.07 10.23 34.23
C TRP A 193 -0.90 9.50 33.58
N MET A 194 -0.86 8.17 33.71
CA MET A 194 0.18 7.34 33.11
C MET A 194 -0.22 6.94 31.69
N PHE A 195 0.60 7.28 30.70
CA PHE A 195 0.37 6.89 29.30
C PHE A 195 0.76 5.44 29.04
N ASN A 196 1.76 4.94 29.78
CA ASN A 196 2.20 3.55 29.81
C ASN A 196 2.82 3.24 31.19
N GLU A 197 3.49 2.10 31.33
CA GLU A 197 4.09 1.70 32.61
C GLU A 197 5.31 2.54 33.05
N THR A 198 5.91 3.33 32.15
CA THR A 198 7.17 4.04 32.38
C THR A 198 7.00 5.55 32.41
N ILE A 199 6.10 6.13 31.62
CA ILE A 199 5.97 7.59 31.49
C ILE A 199 4.53 8.06 31.68
N GLY A 200 4.39 9.20 32.34
CA GLY A 200 3.12 9.85 32.57
C GLY A 200 3.24 11.36 32.74
N PHE A 201 2.09 11.99 32.91
CA PHE A 201 1.93 13.40 33.17
C PHE A 201 1.18 13.61 34.48
N GLY A 202 1.59 14.58 35.28
CA GLY A 202 0.97 14.90 36.56
C GLY A 202 0.49 16.34 36.62
N LEU A 203 -0.60 16.55 37.35
CA LEU A 203 -1.06 17.86 37.81
C LEU A 203 -1.19 17.82 39.33
N LYS A 204 -0.65 18.83 40.02
CA LYS A 204 -0.78 18.91 41.47
C LYS A 204 -0.85 20.34 41.98
N GLY A 205 -1.43 20.51 43.14
CA GLY A 205 -1.45 21.78 43.85
C GLY A 205 -1.42 21.58 45.35
N GLY A 206 -1.06 22.63 46.07
CA GLY A 206 -0.88 22.55 47.50
C GLY A 206 -0.65 23.89 48.15
N TYR A 207 -0.37 23.84 49.45
CA TYR A 207 0.00 25.00 50.24
C TYR A 207 1.31 24.73 50.96
N ARG A 208 2.26 25.66 50.81
CA ARG A 208 3.53 25.67 51.51
C ARG A 208 3.44 26.54 52.75
N LEU A 209 3.96 26.06 53.87
CA LEU A 209 4.22 26.84 55.08
C LEU A 209 5.73 26.92 55.26
N ALA A 210 6.31 28.11 55.09
CA ALA A 210 7.75 28.32 55.19
C ALA A 210 8.02 29.75 55.64
N THR A 211 8.09 29.95 56.96
CA THR A 211 8.35 31.25 57.57
C THR A 211 9.44 31.12 58.62
N GLY A 212 10.28 32.13 58.76
CA GLY A 212 11.31 32.16 59.78
C GLY A 212 12.17 33.40 59.74
N ASN A 213 13.02 33.53 60.75
CA ASN A 213 13.92 34.66 60.89
C ASN A 213 15.20 34.42 60.10
N VAL A 214 15.72 35.49 59.48
CA VAL A 214 16.98 35.48 58.75
C VAL A 214 17.90 36.58 59.26
N ASN A 215 19.14 36.19 59.56
CA ASN A 215 20.19 37.13 59.92
C ASN A 215 20.80 37.72 58.66
N VAL A 216 20.57 39.01 58.46
CA VAL A 216 21.00 39.78 57.30
C VAL A 216 22.24 40.59 57.66
N LYS A 217 23.34 40.36 56.95
CA LYS A 217 24.54 41.20 57.05
C LYS A 217 24.44 42.37 56.08
N ILE A 218 24.58 43.59 56.59
CA ILE A 218 24.47 44.83 55.84
C ILE A 218 25.87 45.42 55.64
N ASN A 219 26.34 45.44 54.40
CA ASN A 219 27.59 46.09 54.02
C ASN A 219 27.28 47.50 53.51
N ASN A 220 27.78 48.51 54.22
CA ASN A 220 27.69 49.91 53.79
C ASN A 220 28.61 50.16 52.59
N ILE A 221 28.05 50.62 51.48
CA ILE A 221 28.81 51.07 50.31
C ILE A 221 29.00 52.58 50.38
N ASN A 222 27.93 53.33 50.67
CA ASN A 222 27.97 54.78 50.83
C ASN A 222 26.83 55.27 51.74
N GLY A 223 27.10 56.28 52.58
CA GLY A 223 26.08 57.05 53.30
C GLY A 223 25.25 56.33 54.37
N TRP A 224 25.39 55.01 54.54
CA TRP A 224 24.59 54.26 55.53
C TRP A 224 25.07 54.48 56.96
N THR A 225 24.17 54.95 57.83
CA THR A 225 24.42 55.17 59.27
C THR A 225 23.66 54.19 60.16
N GLY A 226 22.96 53.22 59.58
CA GLY A 226 22.19 52.21 60.30
C GLY A 226 23.04 51.02 60.79
N PRO A 227 22.42 49.98 61.36
CA PRO A 227 23.13 48.80 61.85
C PRO A 227 23.81 48.04 60.71
N THR A 228 24.86 47.29 61.03
CA THR A 228 25.63 46.45 60.09
C THR A 228 25.10 45.02 60.00
N ALA A 229 24.09 44.68 60.81
CA ALA A 229 23.33 43.45 60.74
C ALA A 229 21.89 43.68 61.24
N SER A 230 20.94 42.94 60.69
CA SER A 230 19.54 42.89 61.15
C SER A 230 19.03 41.45 61.20
N GLU A 231 17.97 41.23 61.97
CA GLU A 231 17.17 40.01 61.89
C GLU A 231 15.87 40.37 61.19
N ASP A 232 15.65 39.79 60.01
CA ASP A 232 14.47 40.05 59.19
C ASP A 232 13.58 38.79 59.17
N VAL A 233 12.28 38.95 59.00
CA VAL A 233 11.35 37.82 58.85
C VAL A 233 11.06 37.61 57.37
N VAL A 234 11.17 36.37 56.90
CA VAL A 234 10.79 35.98 55.54
C VAL A 234 9.66 34.97 55.59
N ASP A 235 8.72 35.10 54.64
CA ASP A 235 7.55 34.23 54.54
C ASP A 235 7.32 33.78 53.10
N TYR A 236 7.78 32.57 52.81
CA TYR A 236 7.62 31.88 51.54
C TYR A 236 6.33 31.04 51.48
N SER A 237 5.46 31.18 52.48
CA SER A 237 4.20 30.44 52.51
C SER A 237 3.28 30.90 51.38
N GLY A 238 2.50 29.97 50.83
CA GLY A 238 1.58 30.26 49.74
C GLY A 238 1.11 29.04 48.97
N PHE A 239 0.11 29.25 48.12
CA PHE A 239 -0.41 28.21 47.23
C PHE A 239 0.53 27.96 46.06
N PHE A 240 0.61 26.72 45.59
CA PHE A 240 1.30 26.38 44.35
C PHE A 240 0.44 25.47 43.47
N GLY A 241 0.65 25.56 42.16
CA GLY A 241 0.02 24.72 41.16
C GLY A 241 1.04 24.35 40.09
N LEU A 242 1.28 23.05 39.94
CA LEU A 242 2.38 22.50 39.15
C LEU A 242 1.88 21.44 38.17
N ALA A 243 2.56 21.37 37.03
CA ALA A 243 2.36 20.36 36.00
C ALA A 243 3.72 19.74 35.65
N GLY A 244 3.74 18.45 35.32
CA GLY A 244 5.03 17.76 35.23
C GLY A 244 5.00 16.39 34.57
N LEU A 245 6.20 15.89 34.32
CA LEU A 245 6.44 14.55 33.79
C LEU A 245 6.78 13.59 34.93
N ILE A 246 6.32 12.36 34.78
CA ILE A 246 6.54 11.27 35.73
C ILE A 246 7.26 10.16 34.98
N ILE A 247 8.37 9.68 35.54
CA ILE A 247 9.17 8.59 34.99
C ILE A 247 9.26 7.49 36.05
N LYS A 248 8.65 6.34 35.77
CA LYS A 248 8.59 5.16 36.65
C LYS A 248 9.62 4.12 36.25
N PHE A 249 10.40 3.68 37.24
CA PHE A 249 11.37 2.60 37.13
C PHE A 249 10.86 1.39 37.91
N ASN A 250 10.60 0.29 37.21
CA ASN A 250 10.30 -0.99 37.82
C ASN A 250 11.61 -1.63 38.29
N ILE A 251 11.81 -1.72 39.60
CA ILE A 251 12.95 -2.43 40.19
C ILE A 251 12.47 -3.86 40.50
N GLN A 252 12.50 -4.74 39.49
CA GLN A 252 12.26 -6.17 39.71
C GLN A 252 13.56 -6.89 40.06
N SER A 253 13.52 -7.74 41.08
CA SER A 253 14.62 -8.65 41.46
C SER A 253 14.82 -9.72 40.38
N GLU A 254 16.06 -10.19 40.22
CA GLU A 254 16.55 -11.11 39.18
C GLU A 254 15.85 -12.49 39.02
N ALA A 255 14.72 -12.73 39.69
CA ALA A 255 13.98 -14.00 39.63
C ALA A 255 13.08 -14.15 38.38
N ASP A 256 12.79 -13.08 37.62
CA ASP A 256 11.88 -13.12 36.46
C ASP A 256 12.61 -13.40 35.11
N LYS A 257 13.79 -14.05 35.14
CA LYS A 257 14.68 -14.24 33.97
C LYS A 257 14.29 -15.34 32.98
N GLU A 258 13.08 -15.91 33.04
CA GLU A 258 12.60 -16.83 32.00
C GLU A 258 11.64 -16.12 31.03
N GLY A 259 12.16 -15.72 29.86
CA GLY A 259 11.32 -15.29 28.72
C GLY A 259 11.71 -13.99 27.99
N GLN A 260 12.83 -13.34 28.32
CA GLN A 260 13.21 -12.07 27.68
C GLN A 260 14.19 -12.22 26.51
N ILE A 261 14.02 -11.36 25.50
CA ILE A 261 14.90 -11.14 24.34
C ILE A 261 16.32 -10.82 24.85
N ASN A 262 17.30 -11.66 24.48
CA ASN A 262 18.66 -11.64 25.05
C ASN A 262 19.41 -10.30 24.82
N LYS A 263 20.23 -9.90 25.81
CA LYS A 263 20.84 -8.57 26.05
C LYS A 263 21.93 -8.08 25.06
N ASN A 264 22.11 -8.70 23.90
CA ASN A 264 23.14 -8.28 22.93
C ASN A 264 22.67 -7.20 21.92
N SER A 265 21.42 -6.76 22.04
CA SER A 265 20.86 -5.61 21.30
C SER A 265 21.48 -4.30 21.79
N LYS A 266 21.81 -3.37 20.88
CA LYS A 266 22.25 -2.01 21.24
C LYS A 266 21.18 -1.23 22.04
N PHE A 267 19.91 -1.63 21.94
CA PHE A 267 18.76 -1.01 22.61
C PHE A 267 17.69 -2.06 22.97
N PRO A 268 17.89 -2.88 24.03
CA PRO A 268 17.03 -4.02 24.34
C PRO A 268 15.55 -3.64 24.61
N GLY A 269 15.31 -2.51 25.29
CA GLY A 269 13.95 -2.03 25.56
C GLY A 269 13.20 -1.55 24.31
N LEU A 270 13.90 -0.97 23.33
CA LEU A 270 13.28 -0.55 22.08
C LEU A 270 12.91 -1.77 21.22
N SER A 271 13.81 -2.77 21.11
CA SER A 271 13.50 -4.00 20.38
C SER A 271 12.35 -4.78 21.01
N GLU A 272 12.22 -4.78 22.33
CA GLU A 272 11.11 -5.44 23.02
C GLU A 272 9.78 -4.70 22.82
N TRP A 273 9.78 -3.37 22.80
CA TRP A 273 8.59 -2.57 22.51
C TRP A 273 8.09 -2.83 21.07
N ILE A 274 8.97 -2.76 20.07
CA ILE A 274 8.61 -3.00 18.65
C ILE A 274 8.16 -4.46 18.47
N TYR A 275 8.78 -5.42 19.16
CA TYR A 275 8.34 -6.81 19.14
C TYR A 275 6.91 -6.97 19.69
N LYS A 276 6.58 -6.33 20.83
CA LYS A 276 5.23 -6.35 21.40
C LYS A 276 4.21 -5.69 20.47
N GLU A 277 4.56 -4.58 19.84
CA GLU A 277 3.73 -3.93 18.82
C GLU A 277 3.47 -4.85 17.62
N ALA A 278 4.53 -5.48 17.08
CA ALA A 278 4.41 -6.45 15.98
C ALA A 278 3.51 -7.63 16.36
N LYS A 279 3.58 -8.10 17.61
CA LYS A 279 2.72 -9.17 18.12
C LYS A 279 1.26 -8.74 18.25
N SER A 280 0.98 -7.53 18.76
CA SER A 280 -0.39 -6.97 18.81
C SER A 280 -1.00 -6.88 17.41
N LEU A 281 -0.26 -6.33 16.45
CA LEU A 281 -0.71 -6.23 15.06
C LEU A 281 -0.97 -7.61 14.44
N TYR A 282 -0.17 -8.62 14.79
CA TYR A 282 -0.40 -10.00 14.36
C TYR A 282 -1.68 -10.59 14.98
N GLU A 283 -1.93 -10.37 16.27
CA GLU A 283 -3.14 -10.81 16.98
C GLU A 283 -4.41 -10.12 16.45
N GLU A 284 -4.29 -8.85 16.04
CA GLU A 284 -5.34 -8.05 15.39
C GLU A 284 -5.58 -8.45 13.91
N GLY A 285 -4.76 -9.34 13.34
CA GLY A 285 -4.86 -9.78 11.95
C GLY A 285 -4.26 -8.82 10.91
N LEU A 286 -3.55 -7.78 11.35
CA LEU A 286 -2.88 -6.79 10.49
C LEU A 286 -1.49 -7.30 10.04
N TYR A 287 -1.45 -8.45 9.37
CA TYR A 287 -0.19 -9.19 9.12
C TYR A 287 0.85 -8.41 8.30
N LYS A 288 0.43 -7.54 7.37
CA LYS A 288 1.36 -6.69 6.59
C LYS A 288 2.07 -5.67 7.49
N GLN A 289 1.35 -5.03 8.40
CA GLN A 289 1.91 -4.06 9.36
C GLN A 289 2.75 -4.77 10.43
N ALA A 290 2.29 -5.93 10.90
CA ALA A 290 3.05 -6.80 11.79
C ALA A 290 4.40 -7.19 11.16
N LYS A 291 4.44 -7.48 9.85
CA LYS A 291 5.67 -7.80 9.11
C LYS A 291 6.65 -6.62 9.07
N GLU A 292 6.17 -5.40 8.88
CA GLU A 292 7.03 -4.21 8.89
C GLU A 292 7.68 -4.02 10.26
N LYS A 293 6.87 -4.12 11.33
CA LYS A 293 7.34 -3.97 12.71
C LYS A 293 8.29 -5.07 13.16
N ILE A 294 8.04 -6.33 12.80
CA ILE A 294 8.93 -7.43 13.19
C ILE A 294 10.30 -7.34 12.49
N LEU A 295 10.36 -6.83 11.26
CA LEU A 295 11.61 -6.54 10.56
C LEU A 295 12.37 -5.37 11.18
N GLU A 296 11.67 -4.37 11.70
CA GLU A 296 12.27 -3.27 12.47
C GLU A 296 12.90 -3.80 13.78
N ALA A 297 12.19 -4.69 14.48
CA ALA A 297 12.71 -5.34 15.68
C ALA A 297 13.95 -6.19 15.38
N GLU A 298 13.95 -6.95 14.29
CA GLU A 298 15.07 -7.77 13.80
C GLU A 298 16.32 -6.90 13.51
N LYS A 299 16.14 -5.73 12.88
CA LYS A 299 17.26 -4.80 12.61
C LYS A 299 17.94 -4.29 13.88
N ILE A 300 17.20 -4.17 14.98
CA ILE A 300 17.69 -3.59 16.24
C ILE A 300 18.28 -4.68 17.15
N ALA A 301 17.62 -5.84 17.23
CA ALA A 301 18.01 -6.93 18.12
C ALA A 301 18.88 -8.02 17.47
N GLY A 302 18.98 -8.05 16.14
CA GLY A 302 19.63 -9.13 15.40
C GLY A 302 18.82 -10.44 15.45
N ASP A 303 19.53 -11.57 15.31
CA ASP A 303 18.94 -12.92 15.26
C ASP A 303 18.46 -13.38 16.64
N ASN A 304 17.29 -12.87 17.05
CA ASN A 304 16.61 -13.30 18.26
C ASN A 304 15.56 -14.38 17.95
N GLU A 305 15.57 -15.47 18.72
CA GLU A 305 14.68 -16.62 18.52
C GLU A 305 13.18 -16.25 18.56
N LEU A 306 12.76 -15.31 19.43
CA LEU A 306 11.37 -14.86 19.51
C LEU A 306 10.95 -14.06 18.27
N ILE A 307 11.84 -13.19 17.78
CA ILE A 307 11.62 -12.39 16.57
C ILE A 307 11.53 -13.31 15.36
N ILE A 308 12.43 -14.30 15.26
CA ILE A 308 12.44 -15.29 14.17
C ILE A 308 11.13 -16.09 14.17
N LYS A 309 10.70 -16.62 15.33
CA LYS A 309 9.46 -17.38 15.44
C LYS A 309 8.22 -16.56 15.05
N LEU A 310 8.10 -15.32 15.54
CA LEU A 310 6.97 -14.47 15.20
C LEU A 310 7.00 -14.05 13.71
N LYS A 311 8.18 -13.80 13.17
CA LYS A 311 8.38 -13.50 11.74
C LYS A 311 7.95 -14.68 10.85
N GLU A 312 8.29 -15.91 11.21
CA GLU A 312 7.83 -17.12 10.50
C GLU A 312 6.30 -17.27 10.57
N GLN A 313 5.69 -17.01 11.72
CA GLN A 313 4.22 -17.04 11.87
C GLN A 313 3.54 -16.00 10.98
N ILE A 314 4.05 -14.77 10.94
CA ILE A 314 3.57 -13.71 10.07
C ILE A 314 3.72 -14.10 8.59
N ASP A 315 4.88 -14.66 8.21
CA ASP A 315 5.15 -15.07 6.81
C ASP A 315 4.22 -16.19 6.35
N ASN A 316 3.93 -17.16 7.23
CA ASN A 316 2.96 -18.22 6.94
C ASN A 316 1.56 -17.65 6.74
N LYS A 317 1.13 -16.69 7.58
CA LYS A 317 -0.18 -16.02 7.43
C LYS A 317 -0.26 -15.20 6.15
N LEU A 318 0.75 -14.39 5.85
CA LEU A 318 0.81 -13.62 4.61
C LEU A 318 0.84 -14.51 3.36
N SER A 319 1.57 -15.64 3.42
CA SER A 319 1.57 -16.62 2.33
C SER A 319 0.20 -17.24 2.14
N SER A 320 -0.52 -17.53 3.22
CA SER A 320 -1.90 -18.02 3.16
C SER A 320 -2.88 -16.98 2.61
N GLU A 321 -2.77 -15.71 3.02
CA GLU A 321 -3.58 -14.61 2.48
C GLU A 321 -3.31 -14.36 1.00
N ASN A 322 -2.03 -14.31 0.60
CA ASN A 322 -1.65 -14.17 -0.80
C ASN A 322 -2.19 -15.33 -1.65
N THR A 323 -2.25 -16.54 -1.09
CA THR A 323 -2.83 -17.71 -1.74
C THR A 323 -4.34 -17.55 -1.93
N VAL A 324 -5.05 -17.10 -0.89
CA VAL A 324 -6.49 -16.81 -0.94
C VAL A 324 -6.81 -15.67 -1.92
N GLU A 325 -6.05 -14.57 -1.90
CA GLU A 325 -6.18 -13.46 -2.85
C GLU A 325 -5.92 -13.93 -4.29
N LYS A 326 -4.89 -14.76 -4.50
CA LYS A 326 -4.57 -15.33 -5.82
C LYS A 326 -5.71 -16.22 -6.33
N ILE A 327 -6.25 -17.10 -5.50
CA ILE A 327 -7.40 -17.97 -5.84
C ILE A 327 -8.61 -17.11 -6.20
N SER A 328 -8.95 -16.11 -5.37
CA SER A 328 -10.07 -15.19 -5.61
C SER A 328 -9.95 -14.47 -6.96
N ARG A 329 -8.75 -13.96 -7.27
CA ARG A 329 -8.47 -13.31 -8.56
C ARG A 329 -8.61 -14.27 -9.74
N LEU A 330 -8.07 -15.49 -9.63
CA LEU A 330 -8.17 -16.52 -10.67
C LEU A 330 -9.63 -16.94 -10.91
N LEU A 331 -10.40 -17.15 -9.85
CA LEU A 331 -11.83 -17.47 -9.94
C LEU A 331 -12.61 -16.36 -10.65
N LYS A 332 -12.37 -15.09 -10.27
CA LYS A 332 -13.01 -13.93 -10.92
C LYS A 332 -12.69 -13.85 -12.42
N GLN A 333 -11.44 -14.09 -12.81
CA GLN A 333 -11.04 -14.12 -14.23
C GLN A 333 -11.65 -15.31 -14.97
N ALA A 334 -11.68 -16.48 -14.35
CA ALA A 334 -12.30 -17.68 -14.91
C ALA A 334 -13.79 -17.45 -15.17
N ASP A 335 -14.50 -16.85 -14.19
CA ASP A 335 -15.89 -16.47 -14.32
C ASP A 335 -16.13 -15.44 -15.44
N ASP A 336 -15.28 -14.41 -15.56
CA ASP A 336 -15.37 -13.44 -16.66
C ASP A 336 -15.23 -14.10 -18.04
N TYR A 337 -14.26 -15.00 -18.21
CA TYR A 337 -14.14 -15.79 -19.44
C TYR A 337 -15.36 -16.69 -19.68
N ARG A 338 -15.91 -17.30 -18.63
CA ARG A 338 -17.13 -18.12 -18.70
C ARG A 338 -18.33 -17.29 -19.14
N TYR A 339 -18.54 -16.10 -18.60
CA TYR A 339 -19.61 -15.17 -19.02
C TYR A 339 -19.44 -14.72 -20.47
N LYS A 340 -18.19 -14.51 -20.91
CA LYS A 340 -17.84 -14.21 -22.30
C LYS A 340 -17.88 -15.44 -23.24
N ARG A 341 -18.28 -16.62 -22.74
CA ARG A 341 -18.36 -17.89 -23.47
C ARG A 341 -17.02 -18.38 -24.05
N LYS A 342 -15.91 -18.00 -23.44
CA LYS A 342 -14.54 -18.47 -23.76
C LYS A 342 -14.15 -19.59 -22.80
N TYR A 343 -14.82 -20.73 -22.93
CA TYR A 343 -14.74 -21.84 -21.96
C TYR A 343 -13.36 -22.47 -21.88
N LYS A 344 -12.57 -22.48 -22.97
CA LYS A 344 -11.21 -23.03 -22.96
C LYS A 344 -10.30 -22.27 -22.00
N ASN A 345 -10.40 -20.94 -22.03
CA ASN A 345 -9.62 -20.07 -21.14
C ASN A 345 -10.13 -20.15 -19.69
N ALA A 346 -11.45 -20.18 -19.49
CA ALA A 346 -12.04 -20.36 -18.17
C ALA A 346 -11.59 -21.68 -17.53
N ARG A 347 -11.64 -22.78 -18.29
CA ARG A 347 -11.18 -24.11 -17.86
C ARG A 347 -9.72 -24.10 -17.44
N LYS A 348 -8.84 -23.43 -18.19
CA LYS A 348 -7.41 -23.31 -17.84
C LYS A 348 -7.23 -22.65 -16.47
N LEU A 349 -7.96 -21.56 -16.20
CA LEU A 349 -7.89 -20.85 -14.93
C LEU A 349 -8.50 -21.64 -13.77
N TYR A 350 -9.63 -22.34 -13.96
CA TYR A 350 -10.17 -23.24 -12.93
C TYR A 350 -9.21 -24.41 -12.63
N LYS A 351 -8.50 -24.95 -13.62
CA LYS A 351 -7.44 -25.94 -13.39
C LYS A 351 -6.28 -25.38 -12.58
N GLU A 352 -5.89 -24.12 -12.83
CA GLU A 352 -4.86 -23.44 -12.02
C GLU A 352 -5.32 -23.28 -10.57
N VAL A 353 -6.59 -22.92 -10.33
CA VAL A 353 -7.16 -22.88 -8.98
C VAL A 353 -7.06 -24.25 -8.30
N ILE A 354 -7.45 -25.33 -8.97
CA ILE A 354 -7.37 -26.70 -8.42
C ILE A 354 -5.93 -27.14 -8.15
N SER A 355 -4.94 -26.63 -8.89
CA SER A 355 -3.52 -26.93 -8.62
C SER A 355 -2.99 -26.27 -7.35
N ILE A 356 -3.67 -25.22 -6.87
CA ILE A 356 -3.32 -24.47 -5.65
C ILE A 356 -4.17 -24.94 -4.47
N ASP A 357 -5.47 -25.14 -4.70
CA ASP A 357 -6.47 -25.61 -3.74
C ASP A 357 -7.25 -26.78 -4.34
N THR A 358 -6.82 -27.99 -4.02
CA THR A 358 -7.37 -29.24 -4.56
C THR A 358 -8.82 -29.50 -4.14
N GLU A 359 -9.31 -28.84 -3.09
CA GLU A 359 -10.67 -28.98 -2.56
C GLU A 359 -11.61 -27.84 -2.98
N ASN A 360 -11.16 -26.95 -3.87
CA ASN A 360 -11.97 -25.81 -4.30
C ASN A 360 -13.28 -26.24 -4.99
N LYS A 361 -14.39 -26.14 -4.24
CA LYS A 361 -15.72 -26.61 -4.67
C LYS A 361 -16.20 -25.92 -5.95
N GLN A 362 -15.96 -24.61 -6.08
CA GLN A 362 -16.41 -23.82 -7.23
C GLN A 362 -15.68 -24.25 -8.50
N ALA A 363 -14.35 -24.30 -8.47
CA ALA A 363 -13.56 -24.69 -9.63
C ALA A 363 -13.88 -26.14 -10.06
N ARG A 364 -14.02 -27.07 -9.11
CA ARG A 364 -14.41 -28.46 -9.39
C ARG A 364 -15.79 -28.54 -10.06
N PHE A 365 -16.79 -27.84 -9.51
CA PHE A 365 -18.13 -27.80 -10.08
C PHE A 365 -18.14 -27.38 -11.56
N TYR A 366 -17.44 -26.30 -11.91
CA TYR A 366 -17.41 -25.82 -13.29
C TYR A 366 -16.59 -26.71 -14.22
N LEU A 367 -15.51 -27.34 -13.74
CA LEU A 367 -14.77 -28.32 -14.53
C LEU A 367 -15.64 -29.54 -14.88
N ASP A 368 -16.40 -30.05 -13.91
CA ASP A 368 -17.34 -31.15 -14.12
C ASP A 368 -18.48 -30.74 -15.08
N GLU A 369 -19.01 -29.52 -14.95
CA GLU A 369 -20.01 -28.95 -15.87
C GLU A 369 -19.47 -28.91 -17.31
N PHE A 370 -18.24 -28.40 -17.49
CA PHE A 370 -17.59 -28.35 -18.79
C PHE A 370 -17.34 -29.74 -19.37
N ASP A 371 -16.94 -30.72 -18.55
CA ASP A 371 -16.73 -32.09 -18.99
C ASP A 371 -18.02 -32.75 -19.48
N ASN A 372 -19.14 -32.50 -18.78
CA ASN A 372 -20.45 -32.99 -19.18
C ASN A 372 -20.93 -32.34 -20.48
N LYS A 373 -20.80 -31.02 -20.61
CA LYS A 373 -21.17 -30.31 -21.84
C LYS A 373 -20.30 -30.67 -23.03
N ALA A 374 -18.99 -30.89 -22.81
CA ALA A 374 -18.10 -31.36 -23.85
C ALA A 374 -18.54 -32.72 -24.39
N LYS A 375 -18.89 -33.67 -23.50
CA LYS A 375 -19.43 -34.97 -23.88
C LYS A 375 -20.77 -34.86 -24.62
N GLU A 376 -21.67 -34.00 -24.17
CA GLU A 376 -22.97 -33.78 -24.80
C GLU A 376 -22.81 -33.27 -26.25
N GLU A 377 -22.02 -32.21 -26.45
CA GLU A 377 -21.79 -31.65 -27.78
C GLU A 377 -20.99 -32.58 -28.68
N TYR A 378 -20.06 -33.37 -28.12
CA TYR A 378 -19.36 -34.41 -28.88
C TYR A 378 -20.33 -35.50 -29.36
N ASN A 379 -21.18 -36.04 -28.48
CA ASN A 379 -22.17 -37.05 -28.85
C ASN A 379 -23.13 -36.54 -29.92
N LYS A 380 -23.58 -35.29 -29.79
CA LYS A 380 -24.40 -34.60 -30.79
C LYS A 380 -23.67 -34.41 -32.11
N ALA A 381 -22.37 -34.08 -32.08
CA ALA A 381 -21.56 -34.01 -33.29
C ALA A 381 -21.51 -35.36 -34.01
N VAL A 382 -21.27 -36.45 -33.28
CA VAL A 382 -21.28 -37.83 -33.82
C VAL A 382 -22.63 -38.18 -34.44
N GLU A 383 -23.74 -37.89 -33.77
CA GLU A 383 -25.07 -38.13 -34.32
C GLU A 383 -25.30 -37.33 -35.62
N LEU A 384 -24.87 -36.07 -35.66
CA LEU A 384 -24.98 -35.24 -36.86
C LEU A 384 -24.09 -35.74 -38.01
N VAL A 385 -22.95 -36.38 -37.73
CA VAL A 385 -22.16 -37.09 -38.76
C VAL A 385 -22.96 -38.25 -39.33
N ASN A 386 -23.60 -39.07 -38.49
CA ASN A 386 -24.43 -40.20 -38.93
C ASN A 386 -25.64 -39.75 -39.76
N GLN A 387 -26.17 -38.56 -39.48
CA GLN A 387 -27.25 -37.94 -40.26
C GLN A 387 -26.75 -37.22 -41.54
N GLY A 388 -25.45 -37.21 -41.82
CA GLY A 388 -24.85 -36.50 -42.97
C GLY A 388 -24.83 -34.97 -42.86
N LYS A 389 -25.18 -34.40 -41.69
CA LYS A 389 -25.27 -32.96 -41.45
C LYS A 389 -23.91 -32.37 -41.05
N LEU A 390 -22.91 -32.54 -41.90
CA LEU A 390 -21.49 -32.25 -41.61
C LEU A 390 -21.23 -30.82 -41.11
N LYS A 391 -21.84 -29.78 -41.70
CA LYS A 391 -21.66 -28.38 -41.25
C LYS A 391 -22.21 -28.12 -39.85
N LYS A 392 -23.30 -28.80 -39.45
CA LYS A 392 -23.85 -28.69 -38.09
C LYS A 392 -23.00 -29.49 -37.10
N SER A 393 -22.53 -30.67 -37.53
CA SER A 393 -21.61 -31.49 -36.75
C SER A 393 -20.31 -30.74 -36.44
N LEU A 394 -19.74 -30.03 -37.41
CA LEU A 394 -18.53 -29.21 -37.22
C LEU A 394 -18.68 -28.17 -36.09
N LYS A 395 -19.83 -27.49 -36.04
CA LYS A 395 -20.11 -26.52 -34.97
C LYS A 395 -20.20 -27.17 -33.59
N SER A 396 -20.80 -28.36 -33.50
CA SER A 396 -20.92 -29.09 -32.23
C SER A 396 -19.57 -29.65 -31.77
N VAL A 397 -18.73 -30.16 -32.67
CA VAL A 397 -17.39 -30.66 -32.28
C VAL A 397 -16.44 -29.52 -31.87
N GLU A 398 -16.51 -28.36 -32.53
CA GLU A 398 -15.77 -27.16 -32.12
C GLU A 398 -16.18 -26.70 -30.72
N LEU A 399 -17.47 -26.80 -30.38
CA LEU A 399 -17.97 -26.48 -29.05
C LEU A 399 -17.50 -27.50 -28.00
N ALA A 400 -17.43 -28.79 -28.34
CA ALA A 400 -16.85 -29.81 -27.47
C ALA A 400 -15.36 -29.54 -27.16
N ILE A 401 -14.59 -29.10 -28.16
CA ILE A 401 -13.20 -28.67 -28.00
C ILE A 401 -13.10 -27.42 -27.10
N GLU A 402 -13.99 -26.44 -27.31
CA GLU A 402 -14.03 -25.22 -26.50
C GLU A 402 -14.32 -25.52 -25.02
N TYR A 403 -15.16 -26.52 -24.72
CA TYR A 403 -15.38 -27.00 -23.35
C TYR A 403 -14.22 -27.85 -22.80
N GLY A 404 -13.31 -28.34 -23.63
CA GLY A 404 -12.03 -28.93 -23.21
C GLY A 404 -11.86 -30.43 -23.48
N MET A 405 -12.67 -31.02 -24.35
CA MET A 405 -12.42 -32.36 -24.91
C MET A 405 -11.55 -32.19 -26.16
N GLU A 406 -10.24 -32.42 -26.03
CA GLU A 406 -9.30 -32.11 -27.12
C GLU A 406 -9.06 -33.30 -28.05
N LYS A 407 -8.52 -34.41 -27.53
CA LYS A 407 -7.99 -35.48 -28.37
C LYS A 407 -9.07 -36.11 -29.27
N GLU A 408 -10.13 -36.63 -28.69
CA GLU A 408 -11.21 -37.32 -29.41
C GLU A 408 -11.99 -36.37 -30.33
N ALA A 409 -12.21 -35.14 -29.90
CA ALA A 409 -12.96 -34.16 -30.66
C ALA A 409 -12.15 -33.59 -31.84
N GLU A 410 -10.84 -33.41 -31.70
CA GLU A 410 -9.98 -32.97 -32.82
C GLU A 410 -9.88 -34.05 -33.90
N ASP A 411 -9.78 -35.33 -33.51
CA ASP A 411 -9.82 -36.46 -34.45
C ASP A 411 -11.12 -36.46 -35.27
N LEU A 412 -12.28 -36.30 -34.59
CA LEU A 412 -13.59 -36.20 -35.25
C LEU A 412 -13.70 -34.95 -36.14
N LYS A 413 -13.19 -33.80 -35.68
CA LYS A 413 -13.18 -32.55 -36.46
C LYS A 413 -12.41 -32.73 -37.76
N ASN A 414 -11.21 -33.31 -37.70
CA ASN A 414 -10.40 -33.61 -38.88
C ASN A 414 -11.13 -34.54 -39.86
N GLU A 415 -11.85 -35.54 -39.35
CA GLU A 415 -12.69 -36.42 -40.19
C GLU A 415 -13.81 -35.63 -40.90
N ILE A 416 -14.51 -34.77 -40.17
CA ILE A 416 -15.60 -33.94 -40.69
C ILE A 416 -15.08 -32.98 -41.77
N GLU A 417 -13.97 -32.28 -41.51
CA GLU A 417 -13.35 -31.35 -42.45
C GLU A 417 -12.90 -32.07 -43.73
N ASN A 418 -12.30 -33.26 -43.62
CA ASN A 418 -11.93 -34.08 -44.77
C ASN A 418 -13.15 -34.48 -45.61
N LYS A 419 -14.25 -34.90 -44.98
CA LYS A 419 -15.51 -35.21 -45.68
C LYS A 419 -16.09 -33.96 -46.36
N LEU A 420 -16.07 -32.81 -45.67
CA LEU A 420 -16.56 -31.54 -46.20
C LEU A 420 -15.74 -31.07 -47.41
N ASN A 421 -14.42 -31.18 -47.33
CA ASN A 421 -13.50 -30.82 -48.41
C ASN A 421 -13.70 -31.70 -49.64
N LYS A 422 -13.85 -33.02 -49.46
CA LYS A 422 -14.20 -33.94 -50.56
C LYS A 422 -15.54 -33.55 -51.21
N SER A 423 -16.57 -33.28 -50.40
CA SER A 423 -17.89 -32.87 -50.89
C SER A 423 -17.86 -31.51 -51.63
N ASN A 424 -17.15 -30.52 -51.11
CA ASN A 424 -17.00 -29.22 -51.76
C ASN A 424 -16.23 -29.35 -53.07
N LYS A 425 -15.10 -30.06 -53.08
CA LYS A 425 -14.31 -30.31 -54.29
C LYS A 425 -15.15 -31.02 -55.36
N LYS A 426 -15.92 -32.03 -54.97
CA LYS A 426 -16.88 -32.73 -55.84
C LYS A 426 -17.88 -31.74 -56.46
N ASN A 427 -18.53 -30.91 -55.64
CA ASN A 427 -19.52 -29.93 -56.12
C ASN A 427 -18.91 -28.89 -57.06
N THR A 428 -17.70 -28.40 -56.76
CA THR A 428 -16.98 -27.45 -57.62
C THR A 428 -16.69 -28.07 -58.98
N LEU A 429 -16.08 -29.26 -59.02
CA LEU A 429 -15.79 -29.97 -60.27
C LEU A 429 -17.06 -30.27 -61.07
N TYR A 430 -18.14 -30.65 -60.37
CA TYR A 430 -19.43 -30.90 -61.00
C TYR A 430 -19.98 -29.64 -61.68
N ASN A 431 -19.95 -28.50 -60.99
CA ASN A 431 -20.42 -27.22 -61.51
C ASN A 431 -19.52 -26.71 -62.65
N GLU A 432 -18.21 -26.88 -62.57
CA GLU A 432 -17.29 -26.60 -63.68
C GLU A 432 -17.67 -27.40 -64.93
N GLY A 433 -17.99 -28.69 -64.79
CA GLY A 433 -18.49 -29.51 -65.90
C GLY A 433 -19.80 -28.99 -66.48
N VAL A 434 -20.75 -28.57 -65.63
CA VAL A 434 -22.01 -27.94 -66.08
C VAL A 434 -21.76 -26.65 -66.86
N ASP A 435 -20.86 -25.80 -66.40
CA ASP A 435 -20.53 -24.54 -67.06
C ASP A 435 -19.83 -24.77 -68.41
N LYS A 436 -18.91 -25.74 -68.49
CA LYS A 436 -18.26 -26.16 -69.73
C LYS A 436 -19.26 -26.72 -70.74
N TYR A 437 -20.20 -27.56 -70.27
CA TYR A 437 -21.27 -28.09 -71.10
C TYR A 437 -22.16 -26.98 -71.68
N ARG A 438 -22.53 -26.00 -70.86
CA ARG A 438 -23.34 -24.84 -71.29
C ARG A 438 -22.63 -23.98 -72.35
N LYS A 439 -21.30 -23.98 -72.37
CA LYS A 439 -20.48 -23.28 -73.38
C LYS A 439 -20.29 -24.08 -74.67
N GLY A 440 -20.76 -25.33 -74.74
CA GLY A 440 -20.53 -26.23 -75.86
C GLY A 440 -19.16 -26.93 -75.84
N GLU A 441 -18.38 -26.74 -74.78
CA GLU A 441 -17.06 -27.35 -74.58
C GLU A 441 -17.24 -28.77 -74.00
N TYR A 442 -17.84 -29.67 -74.79
CA TYR A 442 -18.33 -30.97 -74.31
C TYR A 442 -17.23 -31.92 -73.83
N GLU A 443 -16.06 -31.95 -74.49
CA GLU A 443 -14.93 -32.78 -74.07
C GLU A 443 -14.37 -32.35 -72.70
N GLU A 444 -14.23 -31.04 -72.48
CA GLU A 444 -13.79 -30.49 -71.20
C GLU A 444 -14.83 -30.72 -70.10
N ALA A 445 -16.12 -30.65 -70.43
CA ALA A 445 -17.19 -30.99 -69.50
C ALA A 445 -17.10 -32.46 -69.03
N ILE A 446 -16.85 -33.39 -69.97
CA ILE A 446 -16.64 -34.81 -69.67
C ILE A 446 -15.45 -34.99 -68.74
N ASN A 447 -14.30 -34.36 -69.02
CA ASN A 447 -13.12 -34.44 -68.16
C ASN A 447 -13.42 -34.00 -66.72
N LYS A 448 -14.13 -32.88 -66.55
CA LYS A 448 -14.52 -32.38 -65.22
C LYS A 448 -15.47 -33.32 -64.48
N TRP A 449 -16.44 -33.92 -65.16
CA TRP A 449 -17.30 -34.92 -64.54
C TRP A 449 -16.60 -36.26 -64.29
N GLN A 450 -15.58 -36.63 -65.07
CA GLN A 450 -14.72 -37.78 -64.74
C GLN A 450 -13.93 -37.53 -63.44
N GLU A 451 -13.42 -36.31 -63.22
CA GLU A 451 -12.81 -35.96 -61.94
C GLU A 451 -13.82 -36.04 -60.76
N VAL A 452 -15.10 -35.74 -60.99
CA VAL A 452 -16.17 -35.99 -60.00
C VAL A 452 -16.29 -37.48 -59.68
N LEU A 453 -16.22 -38.35 -60.70
CA LEU A 453 -16.30 -39.80 -60.52
C LEU A 453 -15.07 -40.41 -59.84
N ILE A 454 -13.92 -39.74 -59.85
CA ILE A 454 -12.77 -40.14 -59.02
C ILE A 454 -13.08 -39.92 -57.53
N ILE A 455 -13.87 -38.90 -57.19
CA ILE A 455 -14.25 -38.57 -55.80
C ILE A 455 -15.47 -39.38 -55.35
N ASP A 456 -16.46 -39.55 -56.22
CA ASP A 456 -17.66 -40.33 -56.01
C ASP A 456 -17.98 -41.19 -57.25
N PRO A 457 -17.45 -42.43 -57.31
CA PRO A 457 -17.63 -43.33 -58.45
C PRO A 457 -19.09 -43.67 -58.77
N GLU A 458 -20.01 -43.45 -57.84
CA GLU A 458 -21.44 -43.75 -57.99
C GLU A 458 -22.30 -42.51 -58.29
N ASP A 459 -21.68 -41.35 -58.58
CA ASP A 459 -22.43 -40.15 -58.95
C ASP A 459 -23.22 -40.34 -60.26
N LYS A 460 -24.52 -40.61 -60.10
CA LYS A 460 -25.45 -40.87 -61.21
C LYS A 460 -25.62 -39.66 -62.12
N GLU A 461 -25.54 -38.45 -61.59
CA GLU A 461 -25.79 -37.24 -62.36
C GLU A 461 -24.57 -36.89 -63.22
N ALA A 462 -23.36 -37.06 -62.67
CA ALA A 462 -22.11 -36.97 -63.44
C ALA A 462 -22.07 -38.01 -64.58
N LYS A 463 -22.40 -39.29 -64.31
CA LYS A 463 -22.50 -40.34 -65.36
C LYS A 463 -23.49 -39.94 -66.45
N LYS A 464 -24.70 -39.54 -66.08
CA LYS A 464 -25.75 -39.11 -67.01
C LYS A 464 -25.36 -37.89 -67.83
N ASN A 465 -24.67 -36.93 -67.24
CA ASN A 465 -24.23 -35.73 -67.93
C ASN A 465 -23.07 -36.00 -68.90
N ILE A 466 -22.18 -36.94 -68.56
CA ILE A 466 -21.17 -37.46 -69.48
C ILE A 466 -21.85 -38.11 -70.70
N ASP A 467 -22.85 -38.98 -70.49
CA ASP A 467 -23.57 -39.61 -71.59
C ASP A 467 -24.22 -38.57 -72.52
N LYS A 468 -24.89 -37.56 -71.95
CA LYS A 468 -25.47 -36.44 -72.72
C LYS A 468 -24.42 -35.63 -73.48
N ALA A 469 -23.24 -35.41 -72.91
CA ALA A 469 -22.14 -34.72 -73.59
C ALA A 469 -21.58 -35.56 -74.74
N MET A 470 -21.47 -36.87 -74.57
CA MET A 470 -21.08 -37.79 -75.64
C MET A 470 -22.11 -37.81 -76.78
N GLU A 471 -23.41 -37.81 -76.46
CA GLU A 471 -24.46 -37.68 -77.47
C GLU A 471 -24.34 -36.36 -78.24
N LYS A 472 -24.08 -35.24 -77.54
CA LYS A 472 -23.88 -33.93 -78.19
C LYS A 472 -22.66 -33.91 -79.10
N ILE A 473 -21.54 -34.49 -78.69
CA ILE A 473 -20.36 -34.65 -79.56
C ILE A 473 -20.71 -35.48 -80.79
N LYS A 474 -21.45 -36.58 -80.62
CA LYS A 474 -21.88 -37.43 -81.74
C LYS A 474 -22.81 -36.70 -82.71
N GLU A 475 -23.76 -35.92 -82.20
CA GLU A 475 -24.63 -35.06 -83.02
C GLU A 475 -23.82 -34.00 -83.78
N MET A 476 -22.86 -33.35 -83.11
CA MET A 476 -22.00 -32.33 -83.70
C MET A 476 -21.12 -32.92 -84.80
N ASN A 477 -20.47 -34.06 -84.55
CA ASN A 477 -19.66 -34.77 -85.54
C ASN A 477 -20.50 -35.22 -86.74
N LYS A 478 -21.73 -35.70 -86.50
CA LYS A 478 -22.63 -36.11 -87.58
C LYS A 478 -23.08 -34.92 -88.44
N GLU A 479 -23.37 -33.78 -87.83
CA GLU A 479 -23.72 -32.56 -88.56
C GLU A 479 -22.51 -32.02 -89.33
N GLU A 480 -21.33 -32.06 -88.73
CA GLU A 480 -20.07 -31.71 -89.41
C GLU A 480 -19.83 -32.62 -90.63
N GLU A 481 -19.99 -33.93 -90.48
CA GLU A 481 -19.91 -34.90 -91.59
C GLU A 481 -20.94 -34.61 -92.69
N ARG A 482 -22.18 -34.24 -92.31
CA ARG A 482 -23.24 -33.86 -93.26
C ARG A 482 -22.86 -32.60 -94.04
N ILE A 483 -22.34 -31.58 -93.34
CA ILE A 483 -21.86 -30.33 -93.94
C ILE A 483 -20.69 -30.61 -94.89
N ILE A 484 -19.72 -31.43 -94.47
CA ILE A 484 -18.59 -31.85 -95.30
C ILE A 484 -19.09 -32.55 -96.56
N THR A 485 -19.95 -33.56 -96.42
CA THR A 485 -20.47 -34.35 -97.55
C THR A 485 -21.21 -33.47 -98.56
N LYS A 486 -22.09 -32.59 -98.07
CA LYS A 486 -22.83 -31.64 -98.93
C LYS A 486 -21.89 -30.71 -99.69
N ASN A 487 -20.88 -30.13 -99.03
CA ASN A 487 -19.93 -29.23 -99.69
C ASN A 487 -19.04 -29.97 -100.70
N ILE A 488 -18.69 -31.24 -100.46
CA ILE A 488 -18.01 -32.09 -101.43
C ILE A 488 -18.88 -32.33 -102.67
N GLU A 489 -20.16 -32.67 -102.50
CA GLU A 489 -21.10 -32.82 -103.64
C GLU A 489 -21.27 -31.53 -104.43
N GLU A 490 -21.42 -30.39 -103.74
CA GLU A 490 -21.47 -29.08 -104.40
C GLU A 490 -20.17 -28.77 -105.16
N ALA A 491 -19.01 -29.11 -104.59
CA ALA A 491 -17.71 -28.96 -105.26
C ALA A 491 -17.64 -29.79 -106.56
N LYS A 492 -18.08 -31.06 -106.51
CA LYS A 492 -18.18 -31.93 -107.70
C LYS A 492 -19.10 -31.36 -108.75
N ASN A 493 -20.27 -30.86 -108.35
CA ASN A 493 -21.22 -30.27 -109.27
C ASN A 493 -20.66 -29.02 -109.95
N PHE A 494 -20.00 -28.12 -109.19
CA PHE A 494 -19.32 -26.96 -109.76
C PHE A 494 -18.17 -27.34 -110.71
N TYR A 495 -17.39 -28.37 -110.36
CA TYR A 495 -16.32 -28.90 -111.21
C TYR A 495 -16.86 -29.41 -112.55
N ASN A 496 -17.94 -30.20 -112.52
CA ASN A 496 -18.54 -30.80 -113.72
C ASN A 496 -19.13 -29.78 -114.69
N ILE A 497 -19.64 -28.63 -114.20
CA ILE A 497 -20.16 -27.55 -115.05
C ILE A 497 -19.06 -26.54 -115.48
N GLY A 498 -17.79 -26.82 -115.17
CA GLY A 498 -16.64 -25.97 -115.52
C GLY A 498 -16.46 -24.74 -114.62
N ASN A 499 -17.24 -24.59 -113.54
CA ASN A 499 -17.11 -23.50 -112.58
C ASN A 499 -16.03 -23.84 -111.52
N PHE A 500 -14.77 -23.72 -111.94
CA PHE A 500 -13.62 -24.09 -111.11
C PHE A 500 -13.46 -23.25 -109.83
N ASP A 501 -13.76 -21.95 -109.88
CA ASP A 501 -13.68 -21.08 -108.69
C ASP A 501 -14.71 -21.46 -107.61
N GLY A 502 -15.91 -21.90 -108.04
CA GLY A 502 -16.95 -22.42 -107.14
C GLY A 502 -16.52 -23.72 -106.46
N ALA A 503 -15.90 -24.63 -107.22
CA ALA A 503 -15.39 -25.90 -106.70
C ALA A 503 -14.24 -25.69 -105.70
N LEU A 504 -13.27 -24.82 -106.00
CA LEU A 504 -12.15 -24.50 -105.09
C LEU A 504 -12.64 -23.96 -103.75
N LYS A 505 -13.57 -22.99 -103.73
CA LYS A 505 -14.12 -22.43 -102.49
C LYS A 505 -14.78 -23.48 -101.60
N LYS A 506 -15.48 -24.44 -102.22
CA LYS A 506 -16.15 -25.53 -101.50
C LYS A 506 -15.15 -26.53 -100.94
N CYS A 507 -14.14 -26.91 -101.72
CA CYS A 507 -13.05 -27.76 -101.26
C CYS A 507 -12.22 -27.11 -100.13
N GLU A 508 -11.91 -25.82 -100.22
CA GLU A 508 -11.21 -25.08 -99.16
C GLU A 508 -12.01 -25.03 -97.85
N PHE A 509 -13.33 -24.83 -97.93
CA PHE A 509 -14.20 -24.89 -96.77
C PHE A 509 -14.16 -26.28 -96.10
N VAL A 510 -14.22 -27.36 -96.89
CA VAL A 510 -14.09 -28.73 -96.39
C VAL A 510 -12.72 -28.96 -95.74
N LEU A 511 -11.63 -28.49 -96.35
CA LEU A 511 -10.27 -28.66 -95.80
C LEU A 511 -10.03 -27.83 -94.53
N ARG A 512 -10.81 -26.78 -94.26
CA ARG A 512 -10.76 -26.09 -92.95
C ARG A 512 -11.37 -26.90 -91.81
N LEU A 513 -12.42 -27.69 -92.11
CA LEU A 513 -13.07 -28.56 -91.13
C LEU A 513 -12.34 -29.90 -91.01
N LYS A 514 -11.97 -30.48 -92.15
CA LYS A 514 -11.24 -31.76 -92.27
C LYS A 514 -10.04 -31.61 -93.21
N PRO A 515 -8.88 -31.18 -92.70
CA PRO A 515 -7.66 -30.97 -93.50
C PRO A 515 -7.19 -32.19 -94.28
N GLU A 516 -7.55 -33.40 -93.82
CA GLU A 516 -7.16 -34.68 -94.43
C GLU A 516 -8.15 -35.20 -95.48
N ASN A 517 -9.06 -34.37 -95.99
CA ASN A 517 -9.98 -34.81 -97.03
C ASN A 517 -9.27 -34.96 -98.39
N ASP A 518 -8.88 -36.19 -98.74
CA ASP A 518 -8.16 -36.52 -99.98
C ASP A 518 -8.91 -36.15 -101.25
N GLU A 519 -10.24 -36.23 -101.23
CA GLU A 519 -11.08 -35.94 -102.40
C GLU A 519 -11.03 -34.45 -102.79
N CYS A 520 -11.12 -33.55 -101.81
CA CYS A 520 -10.95 -32.12 -102.04
C CYS A 520 -9.51 -31.77 -102.43
N LYS A 521 -8.48 -32.42 -101.84
CA LYS A 521 -7.07 -32.21 -102.21
C LYS A 521 -6.85 -32.53 -103.69
N LYS A 522 -7.30 -33.71 -104.16
CA LYS A 522 -7.18 -34.14 -105.56
C LYS A 522 -7.92 -33.19 -106.51
N MET A 523 -9.15 -32.81 -106.19
CA MET A 523 -9.93 -31.91 -107.02
C MET A 523 -9.27 -30.53 -107.17
N ILE A 524 -8.69 -29.98 -106.09
CA ILE A 524 -7.93 -28.73 -106.15
C ILE A 524 -6.70 -28.87 -107.07
N GLU A 525 -5.97 -29.98 -106.99
CA GLU A 525 -4.80 -30.22 -107.86
C GLU A 525 -5.18 -30.35 -109.34
N GLU A 526 -6.26 -31.06 -109.65
CA GLU A 526 -6.78 -31.18 -111.02
C GLU A 526 -7.22 -29.82 -111.58
N ILE A 527 -7.98 -29.04 -110.81
CA ILE A 527 -8.40 -27.70 -111.19
C ILE A 527 -7.18 -26.80 -111.49
N LYS A 528 -6.15 -26.85 -110.64
CA LYS A 528 -4.92 -26.07 -110.84
C LYS A 528 -4.23 -26.44 -112.15
N LYS A 529 -4.11 -27.74 -112.46
CA LYS A 529 -3.54 -28.21 -113.74
C LYS A 529 -4.34 -27.72 -114.95
N ILE A 530 -5.68 -27.79 -114.90
CA ILE A 530 -6.55 -27.30 -115.97
C ILE A 530 -6.41 -25.78 -116.16
N GLN A 531 -6.36 -25.02 -115.07
CA GLN A 531 -6.17 -23.56 -115.13
C GLN A 531 -4.78 -23.16 -115.66
N GLU A 532 -3.73 -23.93 -115.34
CA GLU A 532 -2.39 -23.74 -115.89
C GLU A 532 -2.36 -24.05 -117.40
N GLN A 533 -2.97 -25.14 -117.84
CA GLN A 533 -3.07 -25.49 -119.27
C GLN A 533 -3.85 -24.42 -120.07
N ASN A 534 -4.98 -23.95 -119.55
CA ASN A 534 -5.77 -22.89 -120.19
C ASN A 534 -5.02 -21.54 -120.23
N LYS A 535 -4.16 -21.25 -119.24
CA LYS A 535 -3.29 -20.06 -119.29
C LYS A 535 -2.22 -20.20 -120.37
N VAL A 536 -1.62 -21.37 -120.54
CA VAL A 536 -0.63 -21.64 -121.60
C VAL A 536 -1.28 -21.53 -122.98
N GLU A 537 -2.48 -22.08 -123.20
CA GLU A 537 -3.21 -21.96 -124.46
C GLU A 537 -3.62 -20.52 -124.82
N VAL A 538 -3.94 -19.68 -123.82
CA VAL A 538 -4.29 -18.26 -124.04
C VAL A 538 -3.05 -17.40 -124.31
N ILE A 539 -1.89 -17.78 -123.77
CA ILE A 539 -0.60 -17.13 -124.05
C ILE A 539 -0.06 -17.53 -125.43
N GLU A 540 -0.31 -18.76 -125.89
CA GLU A 540 0.09 -19.21 -127.24
C GLU A 540 -0.82 -18.70 -128.38
N LYS A 541 -2.03 -18.20 -128.06
CA LYS A 541 -3.00 -17.63 -129.03
C LYS A 541 -3.03 -16.09 -129.09
N ARG A 542 -2.15 -15.40 -128.36
CA ARG A 542 -1.93 -13.94 -128.43
C ARG A 542 -0.58 -13.67 -129.06
#